data_AF-A0A6J5ZMH7-F1
#
_entry.id   AF-A0A6J5ZMH7-F1
#
_cell.length_a   1.000
_cell.length_b   1.000
_cell.length_c   1.000
_cell.angle_alpha   90.00
_cell.angle_beta   90.00
_cell.angle_gamma   90.00
#
_symmetry.space_group_name_H-M   'P 1'
#
loop_
_entity.id
_entity.type
_entity.pdbx_description
1 polymer ?
#
loop_
_entity_poly.entity_id
_entity_poly.type
_entity_poly.pdbx_seq_one_letter_code
_entity_poly.pdbx_strand_id
1 'polypeptide(L)'
;MEDRFKSRRRRVLFDQFDRICLDLTGFYRDVLAVQVGSDAELINSELRPQIEKLAAIGTVTDTIGRIDAIKQARDQLYANVTPLLVFESLFVGLRDARLLVAG
;
A
#
# COMPACT_ATOMS: atom_id res chain seq x y z
N MET A 1 13.14 -4.75 -32.46
CA MET A 1 11.77 -5.30 -32.20
C MET A 1 11.66 -5.81 -30.75
N GLU A 2 12.71 -6.42 -30.21
CA GLU A 2 12.79 -6.90 -28.81
C GLU A 2 12.61 -5.83 -27.73
N ASP A 3 13.16 -4.62 -27.91
CA ASP A 3 13.06 -3.55 -26.89
C ASP A 3 11.62 -3.08 -26.66
N ARG A 4 10.79 -3.09 -27.71
CA ARG A 4 9.35 -2.80 -27.59
C ARG A 4 8.64 -3.89 -26.79
N PHE A 5 8.99 -5.17 -26.96
CA PHE A 5 8.41 -6.26 -26.18
C PHE A 5 8.86 -6.23 -24.72
N LYS A 6 10.13 -5.91 -24.44
CA LYS A 6 10.67 -5.74 -23.09
C LYS A 6 10.01 -4.56 -22.35
N SER A 7 9.84 -3.42 -23.02
CA SER A 7 9.16 -2.24 -22.46
C SER A 7 7.68 -2.53 -22.14
N ARG A 8 6.97 -3.26 -23.02
CA ARG A 8 5.56 -3.63 -22.80
C ARG A 8 5.38 -4.59 -21.63
N ARG A 9 6.22 -5.64 -21.52
CA ARG A 9 6.20 -6.58 -20.38
C ARG A 9 6.47 -5.87 -19.06
N ARG A 10 7.40 -4.92 -19.07
CA ARG A 10 7.72 -4.09 -17.90
C ARG A 10 6.49 -3.27 -17.49
N ARG A 11 5.86 -2.55 -18.42
CA ARG A 11 4.65 -1.74 -18.14
C ARG A 11 3.49 -2.55 -17.54
N VAL A 12 3.19 -3.72 -18.11
CA VAL A 12 2.11 -4.59 -17.59
C VAL A 12 2.37 -5.02 -16.13
N LEU A 13 3.61 -5.34 -15.78
CA LEU A 13 3.97 -5.65 -14.40
C LEU A 13 3.77 -4.42 -13.50
N PHE A 14 4.26 -3.25 -13.92
CA PHE A 14 4.07 -2.01 -13.18
C PHE A 14 2.60 -1.68 -12.94
N ASP A 15 1.74 -1.82 -13.95
CA ASP A 15 0.31 -1.55 -13.82
C ASP A 15 -0.36 -2.51 -12.82
N GLN A 16 0.04 -3.79 -12.81
CA GLN A 16 -0.44 -4.75 -11.82
C GLN A 16 0.00 -4.37 -10.40
N PHE A 17 1.24 -3.95 -10.22
CA PHE A 17 1.74 -3.52 -8.92
C PHE A 17 1.10 -2.23 -8.43
N ASP A 18 0.90 -1.27 -9.32
CA ASP A 18 0.19 -0.03 -9.01
C ASP A 18 -1.24 -0.34 -8.55
N ARG A 19 -1.91 -1.27 -9.23
CA ARG A 19 -3.24 -1.73 -8.83
C ARG A 19 -3.25 -2.32 -7.42
N ILE A 20 -2.32 -3.22 -7.12
CA ILE A 20 -2.21 -3.81 -5.77
C ILE A 20 -1.96 -2.71 -4.72
N CYS A 21 -1.12 -1.72 -5.02
CA CYS A 21 -0.88 -0.62 -4.09
C CYS A 21 -2.14 0.22 -3.85
N LEU A 22 -2.95 0.46 -4.88
CA LEU A 22 -4.24 1.15 -4.73
C LEU A 22 -5.23 0.33 -3.89
N ASP A 23 -5.33 -0.98 -4.13
CA ASP A 23 -6.21 -1.86 -3.36
C ASP A 23 -5.78 -1.89 -1.87
N LEU A 24 -4.48 -1.99 -1.58
CA LEU A 24 -3.94 -1.88 -0.22
C LEU A 24 -4.21 -0.51 0.42
N THR A 25 -4.06 0.58 -0.35
CA THR A 25 -4.35 1.94 0.13
C THR A 25 -5.83 2.06 0.54
N GLY A 26 -6.74 1.51 -0.27
CA GLY A 26 -8.17 1.48 0.04
C GLY A 26 -8.47 0.71 1.32
N PHE A 27 -7.86 -0.47 1.47
CA PHE A 27 -8.02 -1.29 2.68
C PHE A 27 -7.53 -0.56 3.95
N TYR A 28 -6.34 0.04 3.94
CA TYR A 28 -5.84 0.78 5.10
C TYR A 28 -6.59 2.09 5.35
N ARG A 29 -7.16 2.72 4.32
CA ARG A 29 -8.08 3.85 4.48
C ARG A 29 -9.33 3.44 5.26
N ASP A 30 -9.91 2.28 4.95
CA ASP A 30 -11.08 1.78 5.67
C ASP A 30 -10.75 1.40 7.12
N VAL A 31 -9.57 0.81 7.36
CA VAL A 31 -9.05 0.57 8.71
C VAL A 31 -8.92 1.88 9.48
N LEU A 32 -8.34 2.91 8.86
CA LEU A 32 -8.20 4.24 9.45
C LEU A 32 -9.58 4.86 9.76
N ALA A 33 -10.54 4.74 8.84
CA ALA A 33 -11.89 5.25 9.01
C ALA A 33 -12.57 4.63 10.25
N VAL A 34 -12.43 3.31 10.45
CA VAL A 34 -12.92 2.61 11.65
C VAL A 34 -12.18 3.07 12.90
N GLN A 35 -10.84 3.20 12.85
CA GLN A 35 -10.03 3.62 14.01
C GLN A 35 -10.38 5.02 14.51
N VAL A 36 -10.76 5.94 13.61
CA VAL A 36 -11.13 7.31 13.98
C VAL A 36 -12.63 7.51 14.22
N GLY A 37 -13.44 6.45 14.13
CA GLY A 37 -14.88 6.53 14.30
C GLY A 37 -15.59 7.35 13.22
N SER A 38 -15.09 7.30 11.98
CA SER A 38 -15.71 8.00 10.84
C SER A 38 -16.97 7.29 10.37
N ASP A 39 -18.00 8.07 10.00
CA ASP A 39 -19.23 7.58 9.34
C ASP A 39 -19.05 7.34 7.83
N ALA A 40 -17.82 7.43 7.30
CA ALA A 40 -17.56 7.19 5.89
C ALA A 40 -17.87 5.74 5.50
N GLU A 41 -18.52 5.55 4.35
CA GLU A 41 -18.73 4.23 3.77
C GLU A 41 -17.37 3.54 3.52
N LEU A 42 -17.30 2.25 3.88
CA LEU A 42 -16.11 1.44 3.65
C LEU A 42 -16.05 1.04 2.18
N ILE A 43 -14.90 1.25 1.56
CA ILE A 43 -14.64 0.85 0.17
C ILE A 43 -14.73 -0.68 0.05
N ASN A 44 -14.17 -1.40 1.02
CA ASN A 44 -14.09 -2.85 1.08
C ASN A 44 -15.08 -3.39 2.12
N SER A 45 -16.35 -3.00 2.01
CA SER A 45 -17.41 -3.33 2.97
C SER A 45 -17.56 -4.83 3.24
N GLU A 46 -17.25 -5.67 2.26
CA GLU A 46 -17.22 -7.14 2.35
C GLU A 46 -16.10 -7.68 3.24
N LEU A 47 -15.06 -6.88 3.50
CA LEU A 47 -13.93 -7.19 4.38
C LEU A 47 -14.07 -6.57 5.77
N ARG A 48 -15.28 -6.09 6.14
CA ARG A 48 -15.55 -5.44 7.42
C ARG A 48 -14.98 -6.19 8.64
N PRO A 49 -15.17 -7.52 8.80
CA PRO A 49 -14.62 -8.23 9.96
C PRO A 49 -13.10 -8.14 10.07
N GLN A 50 -12.38 -8.16 8.94
CA GLN A 50 -10.93 -8.05 8.87
C GLN A 50 -10.47 -6.62 9.17
N ILE A 51 -11.18 -5.64 8.64
CA ILE A 51 -10.94 -4.21 8.86
C ILE A 51 -11.09 -3.89 10.35
N GLU A 52 -12.20 -4.29 10.97
CA GLU A 52 -12.48 -4.05 12.40
C GLU A 52 -11.46 -4.75 13.29
N LYS A 53 -11.06 -5.98 12.95
CA LYS A 53 -10.01 -6.71 13.66
C LYS A 53 -8.68 -5.96 13.61
N LEU A 54 -8.28 -5.47 12.43
CA LEU A 54 -7.01 -4.76 12.29
C LEU A 54 -7.04 -3.39 12.97
N ALA A 55 -8.17 -2.69 12.87
CA ALA A 55 -8.41 -1.43 13.57
C ALA A 55 -8.27 -1.58 15.09
N ALA A 56 -8.73 -2.69 15.66
CA ALA A 56 -8.68 -2.97 17.09
C ALA A 56 -7.28 -3.30 17.64
N ILE A 57 -6.38 -3.88 16.81
CA ILE A 57 -5.05 -4.33 17.27
C ILE A 57 -3.90 -3.35 16.95
N GLY A 58 -4.12 -2.41 16.03
CA GLY A 58 -3.12 -1.41 15.62
C GLY A 58 -3.46 -0.01 16.09
N THR A 59 -2.49 0.91 15.96
CA THR A 59 -2.72 2.35 16.21
C THR A 59 -3.01 3.10 14.91
N VAL A 60 -3.64 4.29 15.02
CA VAL A 60 -3.82 5.21 13.89
C VAL A 60 -2.48 5.57 13.25
N THR A 61 -1.45 5.84 14.07
CA THR A 61 -0.10 6.17 13.60
C THR A 61 0.50 5.03 12.77
N ASP A 62 0.34 3.78 13.21
CA ASP A 62 0.82 2.63 12.44
C ASP A 62 0.09 2.48 11.10
N THR A 63 -1.23 2.72 11.07
CA THR A 63 -2.03 2.66 9.83
C THR A 63 -1.60 3.75 8.85
N ILE A 64 -1.38 4.98 9.32
CA ILE A 64 -0.87 6.09 8.50
C ILE A 64 0.52 5.75 7.95
N GLY A 65 1.43 5.24 8.78
CA GLY A 65 2.77 4.84 8.34
C GLY A 65 2.74 3.77 7.24
N ARG A 66 1.78 2.83 7.29
CA ARG A 66 1.58 1.85 6.20
C ARG A 66 1.07 2.50 4.91
N ILE A 67 0.14 3.45 5.01
CA ILE A 67 -0.35 4.20 3.84
C ILE A 67 0.79 4.98 3.19
N ASP A 68 1.65 5.61 3.99
CA ASP A 68 2.79 6.37 3.46
C ASP A 68 3.86 5.45 2.84
N ALA A 69 4.12 4.28 3.42
CA ALA A 69 4.96 3.25 2.82
C ALA A 69 4.46 2.84 1.42
N ILE A 70 3.15 2.64 1.27
CA ILE A 70 2.54 2.28 0.00
C ILE A 70 2.68 3.42 -1.02
N LYS A 71 2.44 4.67 -0.62
CA LYS A 71 2.64 5.84 -1.50
C LYS A 71 4.08 5.95 -1.96
N GLN A 72 5.04 5.83 -1.04
CA GLN A 72 6.46 5.89 -1.35
C GLN A 72 6.87 4.78 -2.33
N ALA A 73 6.37 3.55 -2.14
CA ALA A 73 6.62 2.46 -3.07
C ALA A 73 6.11 2.77 -4.48
N ARG A 74 4.90 3.34 -4.60
CA ARG A 74 4.35 3.78 -5.90
C ARG A 74 5.24 4.85 -6.54
N ASP A 75 5.65 5.86 -5.79
CA ASP A 75 6.53 6.93 -6.31
C ASP A 75 7.86 6.37 -6.82
N GLN A 76 8.46 5.42 -6.08
CA GLN A 76 9.69 4.74 -6.48
C GLN A 76 9.52 3.91 -7.76
N LEU A 77 8.37 3.25 -7.93
CA LEU A 77 8.05 2.52 -9.16
C LEU A 77 8.02 3.46 -10.38
N TYR A 78 7.41 4.65 -10.25
CA TYR A 78 7.39 5.66 -11.32
C TYR A 78 8.77 6.31 -11.54
N ALA A 79 9.62 6.35 -10.52
CA ALA A 79 11.00 6.85 -10.60
C ALA A 79 12.00 5.85 -11.23
N ASN A 80 11.54 4.73 -11.80
CA ASN A 80 12.37 3.67 -12.39
C ASN A 80 13.32 2.96 -11.40
N VAL A 81 12.99 2.94 -10.10
CA VAL A 81 13.69 2.09 -9.12
C VAL A 81 13.45 0.61 -9.46
N THR A 82 14.43 -0.24 -9.19
CA THR A 82 14.31 -1.68 -9.40
C THR A 82 13.12 -2.24 -8.59
N PRO A 83 12.14 -2.93 -9.23
CA PRO A 83 10.93 -3.38 -8.54
C PRO A 83 11.18 -4.25 -7.30
N LEU A 84 12.20 -5.12 -7.35
CA LEU A 84 12.57 -5.97 -6.21
C LEU A 84 12.87 -5.14 -4.96
N LEU A 85 13.67 -4.09 -5.10
CA LEU A 85 14.03 -3.20 -3.99
C LEU A 85 12.80 -2.46 -3.45
N VAL A 86 11.91 -2.02 -4.35
CA VAL A 86 10.66 -1.37 -3.95
C VAL A 86 9.80 -2.31 -3.11
N PHE A 87 9.68 -3.58 -3.52
CA PHE A 87 8.92 -4.57 -2.75
C PHE A 87 9.54 -4.87 -1.40
N GLU A 88 10.87 -5.04 -1.35
CA GLU A 88 11.57 -5.26 -0.08
C GLU A 88 11.31 -4.11 0.89
N SER A 89 11.43 -2.86 0.43
CA SER A 89 11.14 -1.68 1.25
C SER A 89 9.67 -1.60 1.68
N LEU A 90 8.73 -1.84 0.76
CA LEU A 90 7.31 -1.84 1.04
C LEU A 90 6.94 -2.88 2.11
N PHE A 91 7.41 -4.12 1.98
CA PHE A 91 7.07 -5.19 2.93
C PHE A 91 7.65 -4.94 4.32
N VAL A 92 8.84 -4.34 4.42
CA VAL A 92 9.38 -3.88 5.70
C VAL A 92 8.45 -2.83 6.31
N GLY A 93 8.02 -1.84 5.53
CA GLY A 93 7.10 -0.80 5.99
C GLY A 93 5.72 -1.31 6.43
N LEU A 94 5.16 -2.28 5.70
CA LEU A 94 3.88 -2.89 6.04
C LEU A 94 3.96 -3.70 7.35
N ARG A 95 5.10 -4.37 7.57
CA ARG A 95 5.35 -5.15 8.80
C ARG A 95 5.59 -4.23 10.00
N ASP A 96 6.44 -3.20 9.84
CA ASP A 96 6.81 -2.30 10.92
C ASP A 96 6.79 -0.84 10.45
N ALA A 97 5.59 -0.25 10.53
CA ALA A 97 5.33 1.11 10.08
C ALA A 97 6.22 2.16 10.77
N ARG A 98 6.72 1.86 11.97
CA ARG A 98 7.57 2.77 12.75
C ARG A 98 9.01 2.87 12.21
N LEU A 99 9.47 1.89 11.44
CA LEU A 99 10.80 1.93 10.82
C LEU A 99 10.91 2.97 9.71
N LEU A 100 9.79 3.41 9.13
CA LEU A 100 9.78 4.37 8.02
C LEU A 100 9.61 5.84 8.47
N VAL A 101 9.20 6.08 9.71
CA VAL A 101 9.01 7.44 10.26
C VAL A 101 10.33 8.00 10.86
N ALA A 102 11.38 7.18 10.93
CA ALA A 102 12.67 7.54 11.52
C ALA A 102 13.64 8.27 10.56
N GLY A 103 13.14 8.80 9.43
CA GLY A 103 13.93 9.50 8.41
C GLY A 103 13.66 11.01 8.38
#